data_AF-S4PSI9-F1
#
_entry.id   AF-S4PSI9-F1
#
_cell.length_a   1.000
_cell.length_b   1.000
_cell.length_c   1.000
_cell.angle_alpha   90.00
_cell.angle_beta   90.00
_cell.angle_gamma   90.00
#
_symmetry.space_group_name_H-M   'P 1'
#
loop_
_entity.id
_entity.type
_entity.pdbx_description
1 polymer ?
#
loop_
_entity_poly.entity_id
_entity_poly.type
_entity_poly.pdbx_seq_one_letter_code
_entity_poly.pdbx_strand_id
1 'polypeptide(L)'
;ELRAGRLVREDVKHYHISDALRLGPGEELFNFLADCVQDFVRAEGMEDEEMSLGFTFSFPMKQHSISSGELITWTKSFKCSGMQGVDVAALLQR
;
A
#
# COMPACT_ATOMS: atom_id res chain seq x y z
N GLU A 1 -0.55 -2.40 18.83
CA GLU A 1 -1.39 -2.00 19.98
C GLU A 1 -0.70 -0.94 20.82
N LEU A 2 -1.40 0.15 21.13
CA LEU A 2 -0.97 1.17 22.07
C LEU A 2 -1.75 1.02 23.38
N ARG A 3 -1.08 1.10 24.54
CA ARG A 3 -1.73 1.25 25.85
C ARG A 3 -1.12 2.43 26.59
N ALA A 4 -1.97 3.36 27.05
CA ALA A 4 -1.54 4.59 27.72
C ALA A 4 -0.46 5.37 26.95
N GLY A 5 -0.60 5.47 25.62
CA GLY A 5 0.35 6.18 24.75
C GLY A 5 1.69 5.47 24.52
N ARG A 6 1.86 4.21 24.97
CA ARG A 6 3.05 3.41 24.74
C ARG A 6 2.75 2.25 23.80
N LEU A 7 3.68 1.95 22.90
CA LEU A 7 3.63 0.77 22.03
C LEU A 7 3.79 -0.49 22.88
N VAL A 8 2.81 -1.39 22.81
CA VAL A 8 2.80 -2.65 23.56
C VAL A 8 2.92 -3.85 22.64
N ARG A 9 2.42 -3.74 21.40
CA ARG A 9 2.53 -4.78 20.38
C ARG A 9 2.73 -4.15 19.01
N GLU A 10 3.68 -4.67 18.25
CA GLU A 10 3.92 -4.30 16.86
C GLU A 10 4.39 -5.55 16.13
N ASP A 11 3.67 -5.91 15.06
CA ASP A 11 4.01 -7.03 14.20
C ASP A 11 4.27 -6.45 12.81
N VAL A 12 5.46 -6.69 12.28
CA VAL A 12 5.93 -6.13 11.01
C VAL A 12 6.39 -7.26 10.11
N LYS A 13 5.90 -7.26 8.88
CA LYS A 13 6.34 -8.18 7.83
C LYS A 13 6.87 -7.39 6.64
N HIS A 14 8.06 -7.78 6.17
CA HIS A 14 8.71 -7.13 5.04
C HIS A 14 8.56 -7.98 3.78
N TYR A 15 8.12 -7.34 2.70
CA TYR A 15 7.95 -7.96 1.40
C TYR A 15 8.93 -7.35 0.40
N HIS A 16 9.55 -8.19 -0.41
CA HIS A 16 10.48 -7.75 -1.44
C HIS A 16 9.74 -7.42 -2.74
N ILE A 17 9.90 -6.21 -3.26
CA ILE A 17 9.35 -5.80 -4.55
C ILE A 17 10.40 -6.03 -5.63
N SER A 18 10.12 -6.97 -6.53
CA SER A 18 11.03 -7.32 -7.64
C SER A 18 11.13 -6.20 -8.68
N ASP A 19 12.21 -6.21 -9.47
CA ASP A 19 12.42 -5.24 -10.55
C ASP A 19 11.29 -5.28 -11.59
N ALA A 20 10.76 -6.47 -11.87
CA ALA A 20 9.62 -6.64 -12.76
C ALA A 20 8.39 -5.86 -12.25
N LEU A 21 8.10 -5.91 -10.95
CA LEU A 21 7.00 -5.15 -10.35
C LEU A 21 7.29 -3.65 -10.31
N ARG A 22 8.55 -3.24 -10.04
CA ARG A 22 8.93 -1.81 -9.97
C ARG A 22 8.89 -1.11 -11.32
N LEU A 23 9.08 -1.85 -12.42
CA LEU A 23 9.22 -1.32 -13.78
C LEU A 23 8.11 -1.78 -14.73
N GLY A 24 7.26 -2.70 -14.30
CA GLY A 24 6.16 -3.28 -15.08
C GLY A 24 4.85 -2.49 -14.98
N PRO A 25 3.71 -3.12 -15.27
CA PRO A 25 2.39 -2.51 -15.12
C PRO A 25 2.10 -2.11 -13.67
N GLY A 26 1.48 -0.95 -13.48
CA GLY A 26 1.07 -0.50 -12.16
C GLY A 26 0.08 -1.44 -11.48
N GLU A 27 -0.85 -2.00 -12.25
CA GLU A 27 -1.83 -2.98 -11.76
C GLU A 27 -1.15 -4.19 -11.10
N GLU A 28 -0.07 -4.72 -11.68
CA GLU A 28 0.67 -5.84 -11.10
C GLU A 28 1.32 -5.49 -9.75
N LEU A 29 1.83 -4.26 -9.61
CA LEU A 29 2.36 -3.78 -8.33
C LEU A 29 1.25 -3.71 -7.28
N PHE A 30 0.08 -3.20 -7.62
CA PHE A 30 -1.01 -3.05 -6.64
C PHE A 30 -1.66 -4.39 -6.28
N ASN A 31 -1.76 -5.33 -7.22
CA ASN A 31 -2.14 -6.71 -6.94
C ASN A 31 -1.15 -7.35 -5.95
N PHE A 32 0.16 -7.18 -6.17
CA PHE A 32 1.17 -7.66 -5.23
C PHE A 32 1.04 -7.02 -3.84
N LEU A 33 0.74 -5.72 -3.75
CA LEU A 33 0.49 -5.06 -2.46
C LEU A 33 -0.73 -5.64 -1.75
N ALA A 34 -1.82 -5.90 -2.48
CA ALA A 34 -3.02 -6.53 -1.94
C ALA A 34 -2.72 -7.96 -1.42
N ASP A 35 -1.96 -8.75 -2.17
CA ASP A 35 -1.50 -10.08 -1.73
C ASP A 35 -0.67 -10.01 -0.45
N CYS A 36 0.23 -9.02 -0.33
CA CYS A 36 1.03 -8.81 0.88
C CYS A 36 0.18 -8.46 2.10
N VAL A 37 -0.83 -7.61 1.93
CA VAL A 37 -1.78 -7.25 2.99
C VAL A 37 -2.60 -8.47 3.38
N GLN A 38 -3.13 -9.22 2.41
CA GLN A 38 -3.89 -10.44 2.67
C GLN A 38 -3.04 -11.45 3.45
N ASP A 39 -1.83 -11.76 2.98
CA ASP A 39 -0.90 -12.68 3.64
C ASP A 39 -0.58 -12.25 5.09
N PHE A 40 -0.46 -10.95 5.35
CA PHE A 40 -0.29 -10.43 6.71
C PHE A 40 -1.53 -10.65 7.58
N VAL A 41 -2.72 -10.27 7.07
CA VAL A 41 -4.00 -10.43 7.79
C VAL A 41 -4.27 -11.90 8.12
N ARG A 42 -3.99 -12.82 7.17
CA ARG A 42 -4.09 -14.27 7.39
C ARG A 42 -3.17 -14.75 8.51
N ALA A 43 -1.90 -14.34 8.48
CA ALA A 43 -0.91 -14.77 9.45
C ALA A 43 -1.25 -14.33 10.88
N GLU A 44 -1.93 -13.18 11.01
CA GLU A 44 -2.39 -12.63 12.29
C GLU A 44 -3.77 -13.14 12.72
N GLY A 45 -4.46 -13.93 11.87
CA GLY A 45 -5.79 -14.46 12.16
C GLY A 45 -6.90 -13.40 12.20
N MET A 46 -6.75 -12.32 11.43
CA MET A 46 -7.65 -11.16 11.42
C MET A 46 -8.58 -11.12 10.19
N GLU A 47 -8.77 -12.23 9.49
CA GLU A 47 -9.48 -12.28 8.20
C GLU A 47 -10.96 -11.88 8.28
N ASP A 48 -11.58 -12.04 9.45
CA ASP A 48 -13.00 -11.73 9.68
C ASP A 48 -13.22 -10.31 10.26
N GLU A 49 -12.17 -9.51 10.42
CA GLU A 49 -12.23 -8.17 11.02
C GLU A 49 -12.09 -7.06 9.97
N GLU A 50 -12.94 -6.04 10.06
CA GLU A 50 -12.77 -4.81 9.27
C GLU A 50 -11.73 -3.90 9.95
N MET A 51 -10.62 -3.67 9.26
CA MET A 51 -9.48 -2.92 9.81
C MET A 51 -9.33 -1.55 9.14
N SER A 52 -9.02 -0.54 9.95
CA SER A 52 -8.57 0.76 9.43
C SER A 52 -7.11 0.67 8.97
N LEU A 53 -6.88 0.90 7.67
CA LEU A 53 -5.55 0.88 7.07
C LEU A 53 -5.03 2.29 6.82
N GLY A 54 -3.82 2.59 7.31
CA GLY A 54 -3.07 3.78 6.93
C GLY A 54 -2.12 3.48 5.78
N PHE A 55 -2.36 4.05 4.61
CA PHE A 55 -1.50 3.83 3.44
C PHE A 55 -0.45 4.94 3.27
N THR A 56 0.75 4.70 3.79
CA THR A 56 1.88 5.62 3.61
C THR A 56 2.53 5.42 2.25
N PHE A 57 2.10 6.19 1.25
CA PHE A 57 2.62 6.12 -0.11
C PHE A 57 3.62 7.24 -0.40
N SER A 58 4.91 6.96 -0.24
CA SER A 58 5.99 7.98 -0.29
C SER A 58 6.42 8.36 -1.72
N PHE A 59 5.49 8.89 -2.50
CA PHE A 59 5.70 9.44 -3.84
C PHE A 59 5.02 10.81 -3.99
N PRO A 60 5.42 11.64 -4.96
CA PRO A 60 4.70 12.87 -5.27
C PRO A 60 3.24 12.57 -5.66
N MET A 61 2.31 13.08 -4.85
CA MET A 61 0.87 12.88 -5.02
C MET A 61 0.12 14.21 -5.02
N LYS A 62 -1.01 14.23 -5.71
CA LYS A 62 -2.04 15.25 -5.57
C LYS A 62 -3.13 14.68 -4.66
N GLN A 63 -3.10 15.06 -3.39
CA GLN A 63 -4.08 14.60 -2.40
C GLN A 63 -5.38 15.42 -2.53
N HIS A 64 -6.51 14.72 -2.61
CA HIS A 64 -7.84 15.34 -2.63
C HIS A 64 -8.53 15.22 -1.26
N SER A 65 -8.23 14.16 -0.53
CA SER A 65 -8.71 13.91 0.84
C SER A 65 -7.74 13.00 1.57
N ILE A 66 -8.06 12.62 2.82
CA ILE A 66 -7.25 11.67 3.59
C ILE A 66 -7.23 10.26 2.97
N SER A 67 -8.29 9.89 2.23
CA SER A 67 -8.46 8.57 1.62
C SER A 67 -8.40 8.59 0.09
N SER A 68 -7.92 9.69 -0.51
CA SER A 68 -7.85 9.86 -1.97
C SER A 68 -6.63 10.68 -2.37
N GLY A 69 -5.85 10.15 -3.31
CA GLY A 69 -4.75 10.89 -3.87
C GLY A 69 -4.22 10.30 -5.17
N GLU A 70 -4.01 11.17 -6.15
CA GLU A 70 -3.51 10.80 -7.47
C GLU A 70 -1.99 10.81 -7.49
N LEU A 71 -1.39 9.80 -8.10
CA LEU A 71 0.04 9.82 -8.39
C LEU A 71 0.34 10.90 -9.45
N ILE A 72 1.25 11.83 -9.12
CA ILE A 72 1.75 12.83 -10.08
C ILE A 72 2.83 12.20 -10.96
N THR A 73 3.84 11.60 -10.34
CA THR A 73 4.94 10.95 -11.05
C THR A 73 5.68 9.95 -10.17
N TRP A 74 6.22 8.92 -10.78
CA TRP A 74 7.15 8.02 -10.12
C TRP A 74 8.50 8.71 -9.90
N THR A 75 9.11 8.40 -8.75
CA THR A 75 10.48 8.83 -8.41
C THR A 75 11.27 7.63 -7.93
N LYS A 76 12.54 7.85 -7.56
CA LYS A 76 13.46 6.79 -7.14
C LYS A 76 13.69 5.81 -8.31
N SER A 77 13.62 4.52 -8.05
CA SER A 77 13.84 3.45 -9.03
C SER A 77 12.52 2.82 -9.53
N PHE A 78 11.37 3.45 -9.28
CA PHE A 78 10.06 3.00 -9.75
C PHE A 78 9.71 3.67 -11.08
N LYS A 79 9.03 2.92 -11.96
CA LYS A 79 8.52 3.44 -13.23
C LYS A 79 7.35 2.60 -13.76
N CYS A 80 6.37 2.31 -12.89
CA CYS A 80 5.24 1.48 -13.29
C CYS A 80 4.35 2.19 -14.33
N SER A 81 3.94 1.48 -15.38
CA SER A 81 3.10 2.05 -16.45
C SER A 81 1.63 2.16 -16.03
N GLY A 82 0.88 3.06 -16.67
CA GLY A 82 -0.59 3.18 -16.48
C GLY A 82 -1.05 3.87 -15.19
N MET A 83 -0.14 4.55 -14.47
CA MET A 83 -0.42 5.07 -13.11
C MET A 83 -0.56 6.59 -13.00
N GLN A 84 -0.28 7.33 -14.07
CA GLN A 84 -0.38 8.79 -14.05
C GLN A 84 -1.85 9.23 -13.91
N GLY A 85 -2.15 10.05 -12.90
CA GLY A 85 -3.52 10.51 -12.62
C GLY A 85 -4.44 9.43 -12.02
N VAL A 86 -3.88 8.29 -11.63
CA VAL A 86 -4.64 7.23 -10.93
C VAL A 86 -4.66 7.52 -9.44
N ASP A 87 -5.84 7.44 -8.84
CA ASP A 87 -6.00 7.45 -7.39
C ASP A 87 -5.50 6.13 -6.80
N VAL A 88 -4.36 6.18 -6.12
CA VAL A 88 -3.67 4.99 -5.62
C VAL A 88 -4.35 4.37 -4.40
N ALA A 89 -5.05 5.19 -3.59
CA ALA A 89 -5.80 4.69 -2.45
C ALA A 89 -7.04 3.92 -2.94
N ALA A 90 -7.74 4.49 -3.92
CA ALA A 90 -8.87 3.82 -4.56
C ALA A 90 -8.43 2.55 -5.31
N LEU A 91 -7.23 2.53 -5.91
CA LEU A 91 -6.73 1.33 -6.59
C LEU A 91 -6.44 0.17 -5.64
N LEU A 92 -5.88 0.44 -4.44
CA LEU A 92 -5.60 -0.59 -3.45
C LEU A 92 -6.85 -1.13 -2.74
N GLN A 93 -7.91 -0.32 -2.67
CA GLN A 93 -9.17 -0.69 -2.01
C GLN A 93 -10.09 -1.57 -2.89
N ARG A 94 -9.83 -1.64 -4.20
CA ARG A 94 -10.61 -2.44 -5.15
C ARG A 94 -10.37 -3.92 -4.99
#